data_AF-A0A1Z8MIH3-F1
#
_entry.id   AF-A0A1Z8MIH3-F1
#
_cell.length_a   1.000
_cell.length_b   1.000
_cell.length_c   1.000
_cell.angle_alpha   90.00
_cell.angle_beta   90.00
_cell.angle_gamma   90.00
#
_symmetry.space_group_name_H-M   'P 1'
#
loop_
_entity.id
_entity.type
_entity.pdbx_description
1 polymer ?
#
loop_
_entity_poly.entity_id
_entity_poly.type
_entity_poly.pdbx_seq_one_letter_code
_entity_poly.pdbx_strand_id
1 'polypeptide(L)' 'MKDSARGVFEGQAVQLKGFRDGLRLMVDGSASIEEIESSIRKRMSNLGDSLAGTSIVLDTGNQHLSDPDLERI' A
#
# COMPACT_ATOMS: atom_id res chain seq x y z
N MET A 1 -12.14 -15.34 -14.32
CA MET A 1 -12.52 -14.12 -13.57
C MET A 1 -11.28 -13.57 -12.89
N LYS A 2 -10.55 -12.64 -13.52
CA LYS A 2 -9.27 -12.09 -12.99
C LYS A 2 -9.10 -10.58 -13.23
N ASP A 3 -10.18 -9.82 -13.38
CA ASP A 3 -10.11 -8.39 -13.77
C ASP A 3 -10.64 -7.38 -12.75
N SER A 4 -11.16 -7.82 -11.60
CA SER A 4 -11.89 -6.90 -10.72
C SER A 4 -11.02 -6.09 -9.75
N ALA A 5 -9.78 -6.50 -9.45
CA ALA A 5 -8.90 -5.78 -8.51
C ALA A 5 -8.06 -4.69 -9.19
N ARG A 6 -7.65 -4.88 -10.45
CA ARG A 6 -6.79 -3.93 -11.18
C ARG A 6 -7.41 -2.56 -11.40
N GLY A 7 -8.74 -2.48 -11.46
CA GLY A 7 -9.46 -1.22 -11.65
C GLY A 7 -9.34 -0.24 -10.48
N VAL A 8 -9.09 -0.73 -9.26
CA VAL A 8 -8.97 0.13 -8.07
C VAL A 8 -7.57 0.74 -7.97
N PHE A 9 -6.54 -0.02 -8.37
CA PHE A 9 -5.14 0.28 -8.12
C PHE A 9 -4.42 1.02 -9.25
N GLU A 10 -5.06 1.20 -10.42
CA GLU A 10 -4.51 1.92 -11.60
C GLU A 10 -3.09 1.46 -12.01
N GLY A 11 -2.76 0.19 -11.80
CA GLY A 11 -1.42 -0.36 -12.09
C GLY A 11 -0.35 -0.04 -11.03
N GLN A 12 -0.73 0.45 -9.85
CA GLN A 12 0.16 0.66 -8.72
C GLN A 12 -0.08 -0.40 -7.65
N ALA A 13 0.98 -1.01 -7.08
CA ALA A 13 0.79 -2.03 -6.03
C ALA A 13 0.22 -1.48 -4.72
N VAL A 14 0.26 -0.15 -4.51
CA VAL A 14 -0.30 0.51 -3.33
C VAL A 14 -0.99 1.83 -3.63
N GLN A 15 -2.02 2.14 -2.85
CA GLN A 15 -2.72 3.43 -2.87
C GLN A 15 -2.84 4.02 -1.47
N LEU A 16 -2.45 5.29 -1.32
CA LEU A 16 -2.70 6.04 -0.11
C LEU A 16 -4.03 6.79 -0.23
N LYS A 17 -4.96 6.55 0.69
CA LYS A 17 -6.27 7.21 0.72
C LYS A 17 -6.59 7.76 2.10
N GLY A 18 -7.32 8.87 2.12
CA GLY A 18 -7.87 9.46 3.33
C GLY A 18 -9.24 8.88 3.68
N PHE A 19 -9.42 8.57 4.95
CA PHE A 19 -10.64 8.06 5.57
C PHE A 19 -11.00 8.94 6.77
N ARG A 20 -12.20 8.73 7.33
CA ARG A 20 -12.67 9.47 8.52
C ARG A 20 -11.78 9.25 9.75
N ASP A 21 -11.12 8.10 9.83
CA ASP A 21 -10.25 7.69 10.93
C ASP A 21 -8.76 7.94 10.67
N GLY A 22 -8.39 8.47 9.50
CA GLY A 22 -7.01 8.80 9.17
C GLY A 22 -6.60 8.36 7.78
N LEU A 23 -5.31 8.09 7.61
CA LEU A 23 -4.74 7.66 6.34
C LEU A 23 -4.60 6.14 6.30
N ARG A 24 -4.96 5.53 5.18
CA ARG A 24 -4.71 4.10 4.92
C ARG A 24 -3.89 3.91 3.65
N LEU A 25 -2.88 3.08 3.76
CA LEU A 25 -2.11 2.57 2.63
C LEU A 25 -2.70 1.21 2.24
N MET A 26 -3.49 1.21 1.18
CA MET A 26 -4.14 0.01 0.64
C MET A 26 -3.15 -0.72 -0.27
N VAL A 27 -3.10 -2.05 -0.16
CA VAL A 27 -2.24 -2.94 -0.95
C VAL A 27 -3.08 -3.70 -1.99
N ASP A 28 -2.57 -3.80 -3.22
CA ASP A 28 -3.16 -4.69 -4.23
C ASP A 28 -2.91 -6.15 -3.82
N GLY A 29 -4.00 -6.88 -3.56
CA GLY A 29 -3.97 -8.29 -3.16
C GLY A 29 -3.31 -9.24 -4.17
N SER A 30 -3.06 -8.77 -5.39
CA SER A 30 -2.39 -9.54 -6.46
C SER A 30 -0.92 -9.16 -6.68
N ALA A 31 -0.42 -8.13 -6.00
CA ALA A 31 0.97 -7.68 -6.14
C ALA A 31 1.94 -8.55 -5.32
N SER A 32 3.17 -8.68 -5.83
CA SER A 32 4.27 -9.31 -5.09
C SER A 32 4.81 -8.38 -3.99
N ILE A 33 5.48 -8.95 -2.99
CA ILE A 33 6.08 -8.15 -1.91
C ILE A 33 7.10 -7.13 -2.44
N GLU A 34 7.86 -7.49 -3.47
CA GLU A 34 8.83 -6.58 -4.12
C GLU A 34 8.13 -5.39 -4.81
N GLU A 35 6.99 -5.65 -5.47
CA GLU A 35 6.18 -4.60 -6.11
C GLU A 35 5.56 -3.66 -5.08
N ILE A 36 5.10 -4.22 -3.95
CA ILE A 36 4.56 -3.49 -2.81
C ILE A 36 5.65 -2.60 -2.22
N GLU A 37 6.79 -3.16 -1.82
CA GLU A 37 7.90 -2.44 -1.20
C GLU A 37 8.39 -1.28 -2.08
N SER A 38 8.62 -1.56 -3.37
CA SER A 38 9.04 -0.55 -4.35
C SER A 38 8.01 0.58 -4.48
N SER A 39 6.72 0.23 -4.54
CA SER A 39 5.64 1.21 -4.67
C SER A 39 5.46 2.06 -3.41
N ILE A 40 5.66 1.49 -2.22
CA ILE A 40 5.66 2.21 -0.95
C ILE A 40 6.80 3.22 -0.92
N ARG A 41 8.04 2.79 -1.19
CA ARG A 41 9.21 3.67 -1.24
C ARG A 41 9.00 4.84 -2.20
N LYS A 42 8.51 4.56 -3.41
CA LYS A 42 8.19 5.59 -4.41
C LYS A 42 7.07 6.53 -3.96
N ARG A 43 6.05 6.03 -3.27
CA ARG A 43 4.97 6.87 -2.74
C ARG A 43 5.51 7.80 -1.65
N MET A 44 6.26 7.27 -0.69
CA MET A 44 6.82 8.05 0.41
C MET A 44 7.80 9.12 -0.10
N SER A 45 8.64 8.79 -1.09
CA SER A 45 9.54 9.78 -1.70
C SER A 45 8.78 10.93 -2.38
N ASN A 46 7.60 10.67 -2.96
CA ASN A 46 6.78 11.69 -3.59
C ASN A 46 6.04 12.58 -2.58
N LEU A 47 5.81 12.09 -1.36
CA LEU A 47 5.14 12.84 -0.29
C LEU A 47 6.12 13.69 0.51
N GLY A 48 7.40 13.27 0.57
CA GLY A 48 8.44 13.94 1.36
C GLY A 48 8.02 14.05 2.82
N ASP A 49 8.29 15.21 3.43
CA ASP A 49 8.00 15.45 4.85
C ASP A 49 6.52 15.78 5.14
N SER A 50 5.66 15.83 4.11
CA SER A 50 4.26 16.25 4.25
C SER A 50 3.44 15.39 5.23
N LEU A 51 3.88 14.15 5.48
CA LEU A 51 3.24 13.21 6.40
C LEU A 51 4.14 12.82 7.57
N ALA A 52 5.22 13.56 7.82
CA ALA A 52 6.12 13.28 8.94
C ALA A 52 5.34 13.26 10.27
N GLY A 53 5.53 12.19 11.06
CA GLY A 53 4.83 11.99 12.33
C GLY A 53 3.37 11.52 12.22
N THR A 54 2.85 11.32 11.01
CA THR A 54 1.49 10.80 10.80
C THR A 54 1.50 9.27 10.83
N SER A 55 0.60 8.67 11.63
CA SER A 55 0.36 7.22 11.57
C SER A 55 -0.48 6.86 10.34
N ILE A 56 -0.04 5.84 9.60
CA ILE A 56 -0.76 5.29 8.45
C ILE A 56 -1.11 3.84 8.77
N VAL A 57 -2.37 3.47 8.53
CA VAL A 57 -2.80 2.08 8.67
C VAL A 57 -2.48 1.34 7.37
N LEU A 58 -1.74 0.25 7.46
CA LEU A 58 -1.53 -0.66 6.33
C LEU A 58 -2.78 -1.55 6.18
N ASP A 59 -3.45 -1.44 5.04
CA ASP A 59 -4.60 -2.27 4.69
C ASP A 59 -4.17 -3.27 3.62
N THR A 60 -3.86 -4.50 4.06
CA THR A 60 -3.44 -5.58 3.18
C THR A 60 -4.61 -6.24 2.45
N GLY A 61 -5.86 -5.89 2.78
CA GLY A 61 -7.05 -6.52 2.21
C GLY A 61 -7.01 -8.05 2.30
N ASN A 62 -6.88 -8.70 1.14
CA ASN A 62 -6.76 -10.17 1.01
C ASN A 62 -5.33 -10.64 0.73
N GLN A 63 -4.33 -9.77 0.72
CA GLN A 63 -2.93 -10.16 0.60
C GLN A 63 -2.51 -10.84 1.92
N HIS A 64 -2.05 -12.07 1.80
CA HIS A 64 -1.42 -12.81 2.89
C HIS A 64 0.09 -12.50 2.91
N LEU A 65 0.46 -11.43 3.62
CA LEU A 65 1.85 -11.11 3.93
C LEU A 65 2.31 -11.93 5.13
N SER A 66 3.48 -12.55 5.01
CA SER A 66 4.11 -13.24 6.14
C SER A 66 4.72 -12.24 7.12
N ASP A 67 5.01 -12.66 8.36
CA ASP A 67 5.66 -11.77 9.34
C ASP A 67 6.98 -11.17 8.80
N PRO A 68 7.87 -11.93 8.12
CA PRO A 68 9.04 -11.36 7.45
C PRO A 68 8.72 -10.32 6.37
N ASP A 69 7.59 -10.45 5.67
CA ASP A 69 7.19 -9.46 4.66
C ASP A 69 6.76 -8.15 5.31
N LEU A 70 6.10 -8.23 6.47
CA LEU A 70 5.70 -7.07 7.25
C LEU A 70 6.90 -6.32 7.85
N GLU A 71 7.96 -7.04 8.23
CA GLU A 71 9.21 -6.41 8.72
C GLU A 71 9.97 -5.64 7.62
N ARG A 72 9.70 -5.92 6.34
CA ARG A 72 10.33 -5.24 5.20
C ARG A 72 9.64 -3.94 4.81
N ILE A 73 8.45 -3.67 5.34
CA ILE A 73 7.59 -2.52 5.03
C ILE A 73 7.66 -1.48 6.13
#